data_AF-A0A8T6PL37-F1
#
_entry.id   AF-A0A8T6PL37-F1
#
_cell.length_a   1.000
_cell.length_b   1.000
_cell.length_c   1.000
_cell.angle_alpha   90.00
_cell.angle_beta   90.00
_cell.angle_gamma   90.00
#
_symmetry.space_group_name_H-M   'P 1'
#
loop_
_entity.id
_entity.type
_entity.pdbx_description
1 polymer ?
#
loop_
_entity_poly.entity_id
_entity_poly.type
_entity_poly.pdbx_seq_one_letter_code
_entity_poly.pdbx_strand_id
1 'polypeptide(L)'
;MNLPRPALLALLLCCATLACSLSQPVSEAPASQDVTPVVINLVIEPDGNQPPERPAPITPPPTSTITPFPSATPLPASPTPNATTFVEPAGCQRPSDDYTRITIGNATLNQRTFAMLQYAQELYGGTIPITGAGITQGSYNPGGVAASFGTHDGGGAVDLTVRNIPYDWSIKFEDIPRLIDALRTAGFAAFYRDEREGLPPHIHAIAIGDRELSPAAAEQLTGRYGYFRGFDGFPRENGVPLTPRYGSLVICQWMLDMGFQDMRGAPLPE
;
A
#
# COMPACT_ATOMS: atom_id res chain seq x y z
N MET A 1 57.45 -51.12 -9.36
CA MET A 1 58.29 -49.91 -9.43
C MET A 1 57.59 -48.82 -8.65
N ASN A 2 58.08 -48.57 -7.44
CA ASN A 2 57.54 -47.58 -6.51
C ASN A 2 58.30 -46.27 -6.70
N LEU A 3 57.61 -45.17 -7.01
CA LEU A 3 58.15 -43.82 -6.88
C LEU A 3 57.60 -43.19 -5.58
N PRO A 4 58.45 -42.59 -4.72
CA PRO A 4 58.01 -41.95 -3.48
C PRO A 4 57.60 -40.49 -3.68
N ARG A 5 56.63 -40.06 -2.87
CA ARG A 5 56.27 -38.65 -2.59
C ARG A 5 57.34 -37.99 -1.70
N PRO A 6 57.63 -36.68 -1.85
CA PRO A 6 58.03 -35.82 -0.75
C PRO A 6 56.89 -34.84 -0.40
N ALA A 7 56.39 -34.84 0.84
CA ALA A 7 56.86 -34.02 1.97
C ALA A 7 56.58 -32.51 1.73
N LEU A 8 55.44 -31.99 2.21
CA LEU A 8 55.28 -31.34 3.53
C LEU A 8 56.20 -30.12 3.69
N LEU A 9 55.68 -28.92 3.43
CA LEU A 9 56.24 -27.68 3.95
C LEU A 9 55.11 -26.90 4.64
N ALA A 10 54.99 -27.14 5.94
CA ALA A 10 54.23 -26.30 6.85
C ALA A 10 55.09 -25.08 7.17
N LEU A 11 54.65 -23.89 6.73
CA LEU A 11 55.22 -22.63 7.17
C LEU A 11 54.30 -22.05 8.26
N LEU A 12 54.62 -22.41 9.51
CA LEU A 12 54.24 -21.63 10.68
C LEU A 12 55.07 -20.34 10.65
N LEU A 13 54.42 -19.17 10.62
CA LEU A 13 55.05 -17.95 11.10
C LEU A 13 54.08 -17.16 11.97
N CYS A 14 54.61 -16.81 13.14
CA CYS A 14 53.95 -16.28 14.32
C CYS A 14 53.31 -14.90 14.16
N CYS A 15 52.27 -14.71 14.99
CA CYS A 15 51.92 -13.53 15.78
C CYS A 15 52.48 -12.16 15.36
N ALA A 16 51.58 -11.29 14.91
CA ALA A 16 51.55 -9.90 15.35
C ALA A 16 50.09 -9.43 15.42
N THR A 17 49.52 -9.48 16.62
CA THR A 17 48.28 -8.80 16.98
C THR A 17 48.54 -7.30 16.99
N LEU A 18 48.09 -6.57 15.96
CA LEU A 18 47.95 -5.12 16.02
C LEU A 18 46.49 -4.79 16.34
N ALA A 19 46.21 -4.62 17.62
CA ALA A 19 45.00 -3.96 18.09
C ALA A 19 45.16 -2.46 17.81
N CYS A 20 44.57 -1.99 16.71
CA CYS A 20 44.30 -0.56 16.55
C CYS A 20 43.02 -0.22 17.30
N SER A 21 43.18 0.20 18.55
CA SER A 21 42.18 0.95 19.31
C SER A 21 41.98 2.31 18.67
N LEU A 22 41.01 2.43 17.76
CA LEU A 22 40.43 3.72 17.38
C LEU A 22 39.30 4.02 18.36
N SER A 23 39.64 4.80 19.39
CA SER A 23 38.69 5.51 20.23
C SER A 23 37.81 6.37 19.33
N GLN A 24 36.54 6.01 19.20
CA GLN A 24 35.53 6.92 18.67
C GLN A 24 35.27 8.02 19.71
N PRO A 25 35.23 9.31 19.32
CA PRO A 25 34.70 10.33 20.20
C PRO A 25 33.21 10.04 20.41
N VAL A 26 32.82 9.89 21.67
CA VAL A 26 31.43 9.85 22.10
C VAL A 26 30.80 11.18 21.67
N SER A 27 29.93 11.13 20.65
CA SER A 27 29.11 12.27 20.27
C SER A 27 28.13 12.50 21.41
N GLU A 28 28.35 13.59 22.15
CA GLU A 28 27.42 14.12 23.14
C GLU A 28 26.03 14.26 22.50
N ALA A 29 25.05 13.62 23.13
CA ALA A 29 23.64 13.88 22.83
C ALA A 29 23.33 15.34 23.21
N PRO A 30 22.63 16.10 22.36
CA PRO A 30 22.18 17.42 22.75
C PRO A 30 21.19 17.30 23.92
N ALA A 31 21.40 18.14 24.92
CA ALA A 31 20.62 18.24 26.13
C ALA A 31 19.11 18.24 25.84
N SER A 32 18.41 17.35 26.56
CA SER A 32 16.95 17.35 26.67
C SER A 32 16.49 18.74 27.11
N GLN A 33 15.85 19.46 26.19
CA GLN A 33 15.18 20.71 26.51
C GLN A 33 14.02 20.39 27.47
N ASP A 34 14.10 21.03 28.63
CA ASP A 34 13.14 21.01 29.72
C ASP A 34 11.80 21.56 29.22
N VAL A 35 10.86 20.67 28.89
CA VAL A 35 9.50 21.06 28.53
C VAL A 35 8.77 21.34 29.84
N THR A 36 8.70 22.61 30.19
CA THR A 36 7.84 23.09 31.27
C THR A 36 6.38 22.71 30.98
N PRO A 37 5.63 22.18 31.96
CA PRO A 37 4.21 21.94 31.76
C PRO A 37 3.48 23.28 31.62
N VAL A 38 2.92 23.52 30.44
CA VAL A 38 1.95 24.60 30.23
C VAL A 38 0.70 24.26 31.03
N VAL A 39 0.55 24.90 32.18
CA VAL A 39 -0.69 24.94 32.95
C VAL A 39 -1.69 25.77 32.15
N ILE A 40 -2.60 25.09 31.44
CA ILE A 40 -3.77 25.74 30.85
C ILE A 40 -4.74 26.03 31.99
N ASN A 41 -4.78 27.30 32.43
CA ASN A 41 -5.86 27.80 33.27
C ASN A 41 -7.15 27.79 32.44
N LEU A 42 -7.98 26.77 32.67
CA LEU A 42 -9.35 26.75 32.19
C LEU A 42 -10.14 27.80 32.98
N VAL A 43 -10.37 28.96 32.38
CA VAL A 43 -11.33 29.95 32.90
C VAL A 43 -12.73 29.37 32.65
N ILE A 44 -13.31 28.81 33.71
CA ILE A 44 -14.72 28.46 33.78
C ILE A 44 -15.47 29.78 34.03
N GLU A 45 -16.18 30.28 33.03
CA GLU A 45 -17.15 31.35 33.25
C GLU A 45 -18.39 30.79 33.98
N PRO A 46 -18.90 31.47 35.01
CA PRO A 46 -20.09 31.03 35.73
C PRO A 46 -21.36 31.32 34.93
N ASP A 47 -22.23 30.31 34.93
CA ASP A 47 -23.54 30.25 34.28
C ASP A 47 -24.44 31.44 34.64
N GLY A 48 -24.82 32.21 33.62
CA GLY A 48 -25.66 33.39 33.70
C GLY A 48 -27.13 33.03 33.74
N ASN A 49 -27.65 32.92 34.95
CA ASN A 49 -29.04 33.02 35.40
C ASN A 49 -30.00 33.74 34.42
N GLN A 50 -30.84 32.99 33.68
CA GLN A 50 -31.94 33.54 32.87
C GLN A 50 -33.32 33.27 33.53
N PRO A 51 -34.20 34.27 33.69
CA PRO A 51 -35.49 34.11 34.38
C PRO A 51 -36.50 33.27 33.59
N PRO A 52 -37.49 32.64 34.26
CA PRO A 52 -38.49 31.81 33.60
C PRO A 52 -39.48 32.68 32.80
N GLU A 53 -39.57 32.41 31.50
CA GLU A 53 -40.51 33.05 30.59
C GLU A 53 -41.92 32.46 30.73
N ARG A 54 -42.92 33.35 30.70
CA ARG A 54 -44.33 33.08 31.00
C ARG A 54 -45.00 32.32 29.84
N PRO A 55 -45.88 31.32 30.10
CA PRO A 55 -46.58 30.63 29.01
C PRO A 55 -47.60 31.55 28.33
N ALA A 56 -47.58 31.60 27.00
CA ALA A 56 -48.59 32.26 26.18
C ALA A 56 -49.89 31.43 26.08
N PRO A 57 -51.06 32.07 25.87
CA PRO A 57 -52.33 31.37 25.71
C PRO A 57 -52.38 30.58 24.39
N ILE A 58 -52.89 29.35 24.46
CA ILE A 58 -53.04 28.43 23.33
C ILE A 58 -54.37 28.73 22.62
N THR A 59 -54.31 29.21 21.38
CA THR A 59 -55.48 29.39 20.50
C THR A 59 -55.66 28.12 19.66
N PRO A 60 -56.87 27.54 19.53
CA PRO A 60 -57.07 26.37 18.67
C PRO A 60 -57.01 26.77 17.18
N PRO A 61 -56.43 25.92 16.30
CA PRO A 61 -56.40 26.17 14.86
C PRO A 61 -57.78 25.89 14.22
N PRO A 62 -58.14 26.61 13.15
CA PRO A 62 -59.37 26.34 12.41
C PRO A 62 -59.27 25.03 11.60
N THR A 63 -60.34 24.24 11.67
CA THR A 63 -60.58 23.01 10.91
C THR A 63 -60.49 23.28 9.40
N SER A 64 -59.54 22.63 8.72
CA SER A 64 -59.45 22.65 7.26
C SER A 64 -60.36 21.59 6.66
N THR A 65 -61.35 22.02 5.89
CA THR A 65 -62.20 21.20 5.04
C THR A 65 -61.36 20.58 3.92
N ILE A 66 -61.33 19.25 3.84
CA ILE A 66 -60.61 18.50 2.81
C ILE A 66 -61.45 18.49 1.53
N THR A 67 -60.98 19.17 0.49
CA THR A 67 -61.52 19.10 -0.87
C THR A 67 -60.87 17.93 -1.61
N PRO A 68 -61.62 17.00 -2.25
CA PRO A 68 -61.02 15.91 -3.00
C PRO A 68 -60.34 16.42 -4.29
N PHE A 69 -59.06 16.09 -4.46
CA PHE A 69 -58.31 16.32 -5.69
C PHE A 69 -58.68 15.29 -6.78
N PRO A 70 -58.78 15.68 -8.06
CA PRO A 70 -58.98 14.73 -9.15
C PRO A 70 -57.73 13.87 -9.41
N SER A 71 -57.95 12.59 -9.73
CA SER A 71 -56.91 11.62 -10.09
C SER A 71 -56.01 12.12 -11.21
N ALA A 72 -54.70 12.14 -10.95
CA ALA A 72 -53.68 12.40 -11.95
C ALA A 72 -53.44 11.15 -12.82
N THR A 73 -53.49 11.34 -14.13
CA THR A 73 -53.14 10.37 -15.18
C THR A 73 -51.66 9.96 -15.06
N PRO A 74 -51.29 8.67 -15.21
CA PRO A 74 -49.89 8.25 -15.12
C PRO A 74 -49.08 8.79 -16.31
N LEU A 75 -47.97 9.48 -16.02
CA LEU A 75 -46.98 9.88 -17.03
C LEU A 75 -46.27 8.63 -17.60
N PRO A 76 -45.90 8.65 -18.90
CA PRO A 76 -45.06 7.60 -19.48
C PRO A 76 -43.71 7.52 -18.77
N ALA A 77 -43.25 6.29 -18.52
CA ALA A 77 -41.97 6.00 -17.90
C ALA A 77 -40.82 6.66 -18.69
N SER A 78 -39.98 7.43 -17.98
CA SER A 78 -38.73 7.94 -18.54
C SER A 78 -37.82 6.77 -18.91
N PRO A 79 -37.07 6.85 -20.03
CA PRO A 79 -36.11 5.83 -20.39
C PRO A 79 -35.05 5.71 -19.28
N THR A 80 -34.87 4.50 -18.79
CA THR A 80 -33.82 4.13 -17.82
C THR A 80 -32.47 4.56 -18.39
N PRO A 81 -31.63 5.31 -17.65
CA PRO A 81 -30.29 5.64 -18.12
C PRO A 81 -29.54 4.34 -18.39
N ASN A 82 -29.06 4.19 -19.62
CA ASN A 82 -28.23 3.08 -20.08
C ASN A 82 -27.10 2.85 -19.07
N ALA A 83 -26.94 1.62 -18.61
CA ALA A 83 -25.79 1.21 -17.82
C ALA A 83 -24.51 1.59 -18.61
N THR A 84 -23.70 2.49 -18.05
CA THR A 84 -22.39 2.83 -18.59
C THR A 84 -21.61 1.52 -18.69
N THR A 85 -21.36 1.05 -19.91
CA THR A 85 -20.63 -0.19 -20.14
C THR A 85 -19.22 -0.03 -19.58
N PHE A 86 -18.86 -0.86 -18.59
CA PHE A 86 -17.48 -0.95 -18.11
C PHE A 86 -16.57 -1.30 -19.30
N VAL A 87 -15.51 -0.52 -19.48
CA VAL A 87 -14.50 -0.75 -20.52
C VAL A 87 -13.23 -1.20 -19.82
N GLU A 88 -12.82 -2.45 -20.07
CA GLU A 88 -11.61 -3.00 -19.50
C GLU A 88 -10.36 -2.30 -20.08
N PRO A 89 -9.41 -1.89 -19.23
CA PRO A 89 -8.12 -1.35 -19.69
C PRO A 89 -7.36 -2.35 -20.57
N ALA A 90 -6.72 -1.86 -21.63
CA ALA A 90 -5.90 -2.68 -22.49
C ALA A 90 -4.73 -3.30 -21.70
N GLY A 91 -4.42 -4.57 -21.96
CA GLY A 91 -3.36 -5.30 -21.27
C GLY A 91 -3.81 -5.97 -19.97
N CYS A 92 -5.08 -5.88 -19.58
CA CYS A 92 -5.57 -6.69 -18.47
C CYS A 92 -5.46 -8.19 -18.79
N GLN A 93 -4.76 -8.93 -17.92
CA GLN A 93 -4.61 -10.38 -18.03
C GLN A 93 -4.77 -11.03 -16.66
N ARG A 94 -5.63 -12.06 -16.58
CA ARG A 94 -5.74 -12.87 -15.36
C ARG A 94 -4.47 -13.71 -15.21
N PRO A 95 -3.76 -13.64 -14.07
CA PRO A 95 -2.61 -14.50 -13.83
C PRO A 95 -3.03 -15.95 -13.55
N SER A 96 -2.10 -16.89 -13.74
CA SER A 96 -2.33 -18.30 -13.42
C SER A 96 -2.52 -18.51 -11.91
N ASP A 97 -3.17 -19.61 -11.54
CA ASP A 97 -3.34 -20.03 -10.14
C ASP A 97 -2.22 -21.01 -9.71
N ASP A 98 -0.98 -20.78 -10.16
CA ASP A 98 0.20 -21.56 -9.77
C ASP A 98 0.89 -20.93 -8.53
N TYR A 99 0.83 -21.64 -7.41
CA TYR A 99 1.38 -21.18 -6.13
C TYR A 99 2.74 -21.84 -5.79
N THR A 100 3.39 -22.49 -6.76
CA THR A 100 4.71 -23.07 -6.57
C THR A 100 5.69 -21.98 -6.13
N ARG A 101 6.41 -22.23 -5.02
CA ARG A 101 7.39 -21.27 -4.50
C ARG A 101 8.66 -21.33 -5.32
N ILE A 102 9.19 -20.16 -5.64
CA ILE A 102 10.46 -19.98 -6.33
C ILE A 102 11.31 -18.96 -5.57
N THR A 103 12.63 -19.05 -5.75
CA THR A 103 13.58 -18.09 -5.18
C THR A 103 14.29 -17.36 -6.31
N ILE A 104 14.24 -16.03 -6.26
CA ILE A 104 14.92 -15.12 -7.19
C ILE A 104 15.91 -14.30 -6.36
N GLY A 105 17.20 -14.59 -6.50
CA GLY A 105 18.21 -13.99 -5.61
C GLY A 105 17.98 -14.40 -4.15
N ASN A 106 17.71 -13.44 -3.28
CA ASN A 106 17.34 -13.65 -1.87
C ASN A 106 15.83 -13.52 -1.60
N ALA A 107 15.02 -13.24 -2.62
CA ALA A 107 13.59 -13.08 -2.50
C ALA A 107 12.86 -14.40 -2.80
N THR A 108 11.89 -14.76 -1.98
CA THR A 108 10.96 -15.86 -2.27
C THR A 108 9.66 -15.29 -2.83
N LEU A 109 9.11 -15.91 -3.86
CA LEU A 109 7.82 -15.57 -4.46
C LEU A 109 7.05 -16.86 -4.77
N ASN A 110 5.76 -16.76 -5.03
CA ASN A 110 5.06 -17.81 -5.76
C ASN A 110 5.07 -17.55 -7.27
N GLN A 111 4.86 -18.61 -8.05
CA GLN A 111 4.92 -18.57 -9.50
C GLN A 111 3.87 -17.62 -10.11
N ARG A 112 2.69 -17.50 -9.50
CA ARG A 112 1.66 -16.51 -9.85
C ARG A 112 2.21 -15.09 -9.80
N THR A 113 2.77 -14.69 -8.66
CA THR A 113 3.33 -13.35 -8.43
C THR A 113 4.48 -13.08 -9.40
N PHE A 114 5.33 -14.07 -9.63
CA PHE A 114 6.44 -13.93 -10.57
C PHE A 114 5.95 -13.80 -12.03
N ALA A 115 4.95 -14.57 -12.45
CA ALA A 115 4.35 -14.44 -13.78
C ALA A 115 3.73 -13.04 -14.00
N MET A 116 3.10 -12.47 -12.95
CA MET A 116 2.61 -11.09 -13.00
C MET A 116 3.76 -10.08 -13.14
N LEU A 117 4.89 -10.28 -12.44
CA LEU A 117 6.08 -9.42 -12.61
C LEU A 117 6.70 -9.54 -14.01
N GLN A 118 6.73 -10.75 -14.59
CA GLN A 118 7.19 -10.95 -15.97
C GLN A 118 6.32 -10.16 -16.94
N TYR A 119 5.00 -10.25 -16.79
CA TYR A 119 4.08 -9.51 -17.64
C TYR A 119 4.17 -7.99 -17.41
N ALA A 120 4.30 -7.54 -16.16
CA ALA A 120 4.54 -6.13 -15.85
C ALA A 120 5.85 -5.61 -16.47
N GLN A 121 6.92 -6.41 -16.49
CA GLN A 121 8.18 -6.05 -17.14
C GLN A 121 8.01 -5.85 -18.65
N GLU A 122 7.22 -6.71 -19.30
CA GLU A 122 6.89 -6.60 -20.73
C GLU A 122 6.10 -5.31 -21.02
N LEU A 123 5.09 -5.00 -20.20
CA LEU A 123 4.29 -3.78 -20.33
C LEU A 123 5.09 -2.51 -20.05
N TYR A 124 5.96 -2.53 -19.05
CA TYR A 124 6.78 -1.40 -18.64
C TYR A 124 7.82 -1.03 -19.71
N GLY A 125 8.48 -2.03 -20.30
CA GLY A 125 9.48 -1.85 -21.37
C GLY A 125 10.71 -1.01 -21.00
N GLY A 126 10.85 -0.61 -19.73
CA GLY A 126 12.00 0.15 -19.23
C GLY A 126 13.09 -0.74 -18.67
N THR A 127 14.12 -0.12 -18.07
CA THR A 127 15.38 -0.78 -17.76
C THR A 127 15.48 -1.34 -16.34
N ILE A 128 14.56 -1.00 -15.43
CA ILE A 128 14.55 -1.57 -14.08
C ILE A 128 14.21 -3.08 -14.18
N PRO A 129 15.09 -3.99 -13.73
CA PRO A 129 14.91 -5.44 -13.91
C PRO A 129 14.02 -6.03 -12.80
N ILE A 130 12.71 -5.79 -12.86
CA ILE A 130 11.74 -6.16 -11.81
C ILE A 130 11.44 -7.67 -11.73
N THR A 131 12.03 -8.47 -12.61
CA THR A 131 12.00 -9.95 -12.58
C THR A 131 13.29 -10.56 -12.01
N GLY A 132 14.18 -9.73 -11.47
CA GLY A 132 15.48 -10.16 -10.96
C GLY A 132 16.03 -9.20 -9.92
N ALA A 133 17.16 -8.56 -10.23
CA ALA A 133 17.89 -7.69 -9.30
C ALA A 133 17.08 -6.46 -8.81
N GLY A 134 15.96 -6.14 -9.47
CA GLY A 134 15.06 -5.08 -9.03
C GLY A 134 14.20 -5.45 -7.84
N ILE A 135 14.10 -6.72 -7.47
CA ILE A 135 13.34 -7.19 -6.31
C ILE A 135 14.18 -6.95 -5.05
N THR A 136 13.72 -6.04 -4.18
CA THR A 136 14.40 -5.70 -2.93
C THR A 136 13.84 -6.48 -1.74
N GLN A 137 12.59 -6.92 -1.81
CA GLN A 137 11.97 -7.80 -0.82
C GLN A 137 10.91 -8.69 -1.48
N GLY A 138 10.91 -9.98 -1.15
CA GLY A 138 9.93 -10.96 -1.63
C GLY A 138 8.80 -11.26 -0.64
N SER A 139 7.93 -12.17 -1.03
CA SER A 139 6.88 -12.78 -0.23
C SER A 139 7.45 -13.80 0.78
N TYR A 140 6.60 -14.27 1.70
CA TYR A 140 6.91 -15.26 2.74
C TYR A 140 8.12 -14.88 3.60
N ASN A 141 8.19 -13.62 4.01
CA ASN A 141 9.26 -13.04 4.81
C ASN A 141 8.76 -12.60 6.21
N PRO A 142 8.22 -13.53 7.03
CA PRO A 142 7.63 -13.18 8.32
C PRO A 142 8.66 -12.55 9.26
N GLY A 143 8.33 -11.37 9.78
CA GLY A 143 9.21 -10.63 10.69
C GLY A 143 10.49 -10.11 10.05
N GLY A 144 10.62 -10.17 8.72
CA GLY A 144 11.82 -9.72 8.00
C GLY A 144 12.03 -8.21 8.07
N VAL A 145 10.95 -7.42 8.06
CA VAL A 145 10.99 -5.96 8.20
C VAL A 145 9.80 -5.48 9.02
N ALA A 146 10.05 -4.95 10.22
CA ALA A 146 8.99 -4.44 11.10
C ALA A 146 8.11 -3.36 10.43
N ALA A 147 8.72 -2.50 9.61
CA ALA A 147 8.05 -1.43 8.89
C ALA A 147 7.10 -1.91 7.76
N SER A 148 7.09 -3.21 7.45
CA SER A 148 6.15 -3.80 6.49
C SER A 148 4.80 -4.15 7.12
N PHE A 149 4.65 -4.08 8.44
CA PHE A 149 3.41 -4.43 9.15
C PHE A 149 2.88 -5.84 8.81
N GLY A 150 3.79 -6.75 8.44
CA GLY A 150 3.46 -8.13 8.09
C GLY A 150 2.89 -8.32 6.68
N THR A 151 2.93 -7.31 5.80
CA THR A 151 2.42 -7.46 4.41
C THR A 151 3.18 -8.53 3.62
N HIS A 152 4.44 -8.77 3.94
CA HIS A 152 5.27 -9.80 3.30
C HIS A 152 5.21 -11.17 3.97
N ASP A 153 4.41 -11.36 5.03
CA ASP A 153 4.38 -12.64 5.78
C ASP A 153 3.76 -13.80 4.97
N GLY A 154 2.98 -13.46 3.93
CA GLY A 154 2.34 -14.39 3.00
C GLY A 154 2.85 -14.25 1.56
N GLY A 155 2.13 -14.84 0.61
CA GLY A 155 2.33 -14.69 -0.84
C GLY A 155 1.95 -13.30 -1.36
N GLY A 156 2.19 -13.07 -2.64
CA GLY A 156 1.66 -11.90 -3.38
C GLY A 156 2.31 -10.55 -3.13
N ALA A 157 3.08 -10.36 -2.05
CA ALA A 157 3.74 -9.09 -1.76
C ALA A 157 5.17 -9.04 -2.30
N VAL A 158 5.54 -7.90 -2.91
CA VAL A 158 6.89 -7.64 -3.42
C VAL A 158 7.25 -6.16 -3.31
N ASP A 159 8.51 -5.88 -2.95
CA ASP A 159 9.09 -4.54 -3.04
C ASP A 159 10.09 -4.48 -4.18
N LEU A 160 9.99 -3.42 -4.97
CA LEU A 160 10.79 -3.18 -6.16
C LEU A 160 11.58 -1.88 -6.01
N THR A 161 12.86 -1.93 -6.39
CA THR A 161 13.67 -0.71 -6.50
C THR A 161 13.12 0.21 -7.58
N VAL A 162 13.29 1.52 -7.37
CA VAL A 162 13.07 2.56 -8.38
C VAL A 162 14.39 3.13 -8.91
N ARG A 163 15.51 2.49 -8.54
CA ARG A 163 16.85 2.98 -8.86
C ARG A 163 17.37 2.43 -10.17
N ASN A 164 18.21 3.21 -10.82
CA ASN A 164 18.95 2.85 -12.02
C ASN A 164 20.08 1.86 -11.69
N ILE A 165 19.72 0.60 -11.50
CA ILE A 165 20.65 -0.50 -11.24
C ILE A 165 21.01 -1.23 -12.54
N PRO A 166 22.22 -1.81 -12.64
CA PRO A 166 23.34 -1.74 -11.68
C PRO A 166 24.22 -0.49 -11.87
N TYR A 167 23.73 0.53 -12.57
CA TYR A 167 24.52 1.67 -13.04
C TYR A 167 24.84 2.68 -11.93
N ASP A 168 24.13 3.81 -11.86
CA ASP A 168 24.49 4.94 -10.99
C ASP A 168 23.63 5.05 -9.73
N TRP A 169 22.68 4.13 -9.52
CA TRP A 169 21.80 4.09 -8.34
C TRP A 169 20.91 5.33 -8.15
N SER A 170 20.86 6.21 -9.14
CA SER A 170 19.93 7.35 -9.16
C SER A 170 18.49 6.85 -9.20
N ILE A 171 17.54 7.62 -8.65
CA ILE A 171 16.12 7.29 -8.72
C ILE A 171 15.61 7.66 -10.11
N LYS A 172 14.95 6.71 -10.79
CA LYS A 172 14.34 6.93 -12.11
C LYS A 172 12.92 7.46 -11.95
N PHE A 173 12.79 8.73 -11.53
CA PHE A 173 11.49 9.35 -11.27
C PHE A 173 10.54 9.32 -12.49
N GLU A 174 11.10 9.38 -13.70
CA GLU A 174 10.38 9.27 -14.97
C GLU A 174 9.80 7.87 -15.25
N ASP A 175 10.35 6.84 -14.60
CA ASP A 175 9.91 5.45 -14.76
C ASP A 175 8.85 5.06 -13.76
N ILE A 176 8.85 5.66 -12.57
CA ILE A 176 7.91 5.34 -11.49
C ILE A 176 6.45 5.30 -11.96
N PRO A 177 5.88 6.32 -12.63
CA PRO A 177 4.50 6.26 -13.09
C PRO A 177 4.27 5.13 -14.10
N ARG A 178 5.18 4.94 -15.07
CA ARG A 178 5.05 3.91 -16.10
C ARG A 178 5.11 2.50 -15.51
N LEU A 179 6.01 2.30 -14.55
CA LEU A 179 6.17 1.03 -13.85
C LEU A 179 4.95 0.73 -12.97
N ILE A 180 4.40 1.72 -12.27
CA ILE A 180 3.15 1.56 -11.50
C ILE A 180 1.98 1.19 -12.42
N ASP A 181 1.83 1.86 -13.56
CA ASP A 181 0.75 1.56 -14.51
C ASP A 181 0.88 0.14 -15.08
N ALA A 182 2.11 -0.28 -15.41
CA ALA A 182 2.40 -1.65 -15.87
C ALA A 182 2.09 -2.69 -14.79
N LEU A 183 2.51 -2.47 -13.54
CA LEU A 183 2.21 -3.35 -12.41
C LEU A 183 0.69 -3.46 -12.16
N ARG A 184 -0.03 -2.32 -12.18
CA ARG A 184 -1.48 -2.29 -11.98
C ARG A 184 -2.23 -3.01 -13.09
N THR A 185 -1.80 -2.83 -14.34
CA THR A 185 -2.34 -3.54 -15.51
C THR A 185 -2.09 -5.05 -15.43
N ALA A 186 -0.92 -5.46 -14.93
CA ALA A 186 -0.58 -6.86 -14.69
C ALA A 186 -1.30 -7.47 -13.47
N GLY A 187 -2.07 -6.68 -12.72
CA GLY A 187 -2.91 -7.15 -11.62
C GLY A 187 -2.41 -6.88 -10.21
N PHE A 188 -1.45 -5.97 -10.02
CA PHE A 188 -1.01 -5.55 -8.69
C PHE A 188 -1.77 -4.33 -8.18
N ALA A 189 -2.03 -4.27 -6.88
CA ALA A 189 -2.15 -3.00 -6.18
C ALA A 189 -0.73 -2.48 -5.91
N ALA A 190 -0.27 -1.48 -6.67
CA ALA A 190 1.10 -0.96 -6.62
C ALA A 190 1.16 0.49 -6.13
N PHE A 191 2.10 0.77 -5.23
CA PHE A 191 2.27 2.05 -4.55
C PHE A 191 3.73 2.45 -4.44
N TYR A 192 4.06 3.68 -4.82
CA TYR A 192 5.37 4.25 -4.51
C TYR A 192 5.46 4.68 -3.05
N ARG A 193 6.58 4.38 -2.41
CA ARG A 193 6.94 4.75 -1.03
C ARG A 193 8.25 5.51 -1.02
N ASP A 194 8.38 6.45 -0.09
CA ASP A 194 9.62 7.18 0.15
C ASP A 194 9.70 7.67 1.62
N GLU A 195 10.60 8.62 1.85
CA GLU A 195 10.95 9.20 3.14
C GLU A 195 9.74 9.79 3.88
N ARG A 196 8.69 10.18 3.15
CA ARG A 196 7.42 10.69 3.73
C ARG A 196 6.69 9.62 4.54
N GLU A 197 6.94 8.35 4.23
CA GLU A 197 6.46 7.19 4.97
C GLU A 197 7.53 6.63 5.92
N GLY A 198 8.69 7.29 6.05
CA GLY A 198 9.84 6.78 6.81
C GLY A 198 10.54 5.60 6.12
N LEU A 199 10.37 5.43 4.81
CA LEU A 199 10.87 4.29 4.05
C LEU A 199 11.87 4.71 2.96
N PRO A 200 12.85 3.86 2.61
CA PRO A 200 13.65 4.09 1.40
C PRO A 200 12.76 4.13 0.15
N PRO A 201 13.11 4.88 -0.91
CA PRO A 201 12.36 4.88 -2.16
C PRO A 201 12.21 3.49 -2.80
N HIS A 202 10.97 3.01 -2.93
CA HIS A 202 10.63 1.74 -3.58
C HIS A 202 9.18 1.73 -4.06
N ILE A 203 8.81 0.74 -4.87
CA ILE A 203 7.41 0.41 -5.16
C ILE A 203 7.03 -0.83 -4.37
N HIS A 204 6.02 -0.71 -3.52
CA HIS A 204 5.38 -1.84 -2.84
C HIS A 204 4.19 -2.32 -3.68
N ALA A 205 4.12 -3.60 -3.99
CA ALA A 205 3.08 -4.17 -4.83
C ALA A 205 2.47 -5.45 -4.24
N ILE A 206 1.14 -5.53 -4.25
CA ILE A 206 0.35 -6.67 -3.76
C ILE A 206 -0.41 -7.33 -4.91
N ALA A 207 -0.18 -8.62 -5.15
CA ALA A 207 -0.82 -9.39 -6.21
C ALA A 207 -2.31 -9.61 -5.91
N ILE A 208 -3.20 -8.98 -6.69
CA ILE A 208 -4.64 -9.07 -6.48
C ILE A 208 -5.12 -10.51 -6.73
N GLY A 209 -5.93 -11.02 -5.79
CA GLY A 209 -6.49 -12.36 -5.88
C GLY A 209 -5.51 -13.50 -5.58
N ASP A 210 -4.30 -13.20 -5.10
CA ASP A 210 -3.42 -14.21 -4.53
C ASP A 210 -4.06 -14.81 -3.25
N ARG A 211 -4.17 -16.14 -3.19
CA ARG A 211 -4.83 -16.85 -2.08
C ARG A 211 -3.97 -16.97 -0.83
N GLU A 212 -2.68 -16.66 -0.94
CA GLU A 212 -1.71 -16.80 0.15
C GLU A 212 -1.32 -15.44 0.74
N LEU A 213 -1.98 -14.33 0.36
CA LEU A 213 -1.77 -13.01 0.96
C LEU A 213 -1.82 -13.09 2.49
N SER A 214 -0.95 -12.33 3.15
CA SER A 214 -1.11 -12.09 4.58
C SER A 214 -2.37 -11.24 4.83
N PRO A 215 -2.95 -11.27 6.05
CA PRO A 215 -4.06 -10.40 6.40
C PRO A 215 -3.74 -8.92 6.16
N ALA A 216 -2.52 -8.49 6.49
CA ALA A 216 -2.07 -7.11 6.28
C ALA A 216 -2.01 -6.73 4.79
N ALA A 217 -1.57 -7.65 3.92
CA ALA A 217 -1.58 -7.42 2.47
C ALA A 217 -3.00 -7.35 1.91
N ALA A 218 -3.91 -8.20 2.37
CA ALA A 218 -5.32 -8.16 1.98
C ALA A 218 -6.00 -6.83 2.37
N GLU A 219 -5.67 -6.27 3.54
CA GLU A 219 -6.17 -4.96 3.98
C GLU A 219 -5.71 -3.82 3.05
N GLN A 220 -4.54 -3.93 2.41
CA GLN A 220 -4.13 -2.94 1.40
C GLN A 220 -4.94 -3.00 0.11
N LEU A 221 -5.74 -4.03 -0.12
CA LEU A 221 -6.64 -4.12 -1.27
C LEU A 221 -8.00 -3.49 -0.97
N THR A 222 -8.67 -3.94 0.10
CA THR A 222 -10.10 -3.65 0.35
C THR A 222 -10.37 -2.91 1.66
N GLY A 223 -9.37 -2.84 2.54
CA GLY A 223 -9.46 -2.20 3.84
C GLY A 223 -9.63 -0.69 3.76
N ARG A 224 -9.59 -0.02 4.91
CA ARG A 224 -9.79 1.44 5.03
C ARG A 224 -8.91 2.27 4.09
N TYR A 225 -7.66 1.85 3.90
CA TYR A 225 -6.67 2.50 3.06
C TYR A 225 -6.53 1.84 1.68
N GLY A 226 -7.44 0.93 1.33
CA GLY A 226 -7.25 -0.04 0.27
C GLY A 226 -7.24 0.53 -1.15
N TYR A 227 -6.55 -0.18 -2.03
CA TYR A 227 -6.44 0.08 -3.46
C TYR A 227 -7.81 0.28 -4.15
N PHE A 228 -8.75 -0.63 -3.92
CA PHE A 228 -10.07 -0.60 -4.57
C PHE A 228 -10.93 0.60 -4.13
N ARG A 229 -10.55 1.29 -3.05
CA ARG A 229 -11.16 2.54 -2.61
C ARG A 229 -10.49 3.78 -3.19
N GLY A 230 -9.44 3.61 -3.99
CA GLY A 230 -8.65 4.69 -4.58
C GLY A 230 -7.57 5.26 -3.67
N PHE A 231 -7.20 4.53 -2.61
CA PHE A 231 -6.21 4.96 -1.63
C PHE A 231 -4.87 4.23 -1.81
N ASP A 232 -3.87 4.67 -1.05
CA ASP A 232 -2.48 4.28 -1.23
C ASP A 232 -2.03 3.06 -0.42
N GLY A 233 -2.94 2.33 0.22
CA GLY A 233 -2.64 1.11 0.98
C GLY A 233 -1.85 1.32 2.27
N PHE A 234 -1.56 2.57 2.69
CA PHE A 234 -0.68 2.84 3.83
C PHE A 234 -1.46 3.28 5.08
N PRO A 235 -1.48 2.47 6.16
CA PRO A 235 -2.11 2.86 7.43
C PRO A 235 -1.42 4.07 8.08
N ARG A 236 -2.20 4.92 8.75
CA ARG A 236 -1.71 6.16 9.39
C ARG A 236 -2.37 6.37 10.73
N GLU A 237 -1.62 6.92 11.68
CA GLU A 237 -2.09 7.19 13.05
C GLU A 237 -3.34 8.07 13.10
N ASN A 238 -3.44 9.07 12.21
CA ASN A 238 -4.59 9.97 12.15
C ASN A 238 -5.85 9.34 11.53
N GLY A 239 -5.79 8.09 11.06
CA GLY A 239 -6.95 7.40 10.50
C GLY A 239 -7.39 7.88 9.12
N VAL A 240 -6.66 8.81 8.49
CA VAL A 240 -7.05 9.46 7.22
C VAL A 240 -6.35 8.79 6.03
N PRO A 241 -7.10 8.16 5.10
CA PRO A 241 -6.52 7.62 3.87
C PRO A 241 -6.05 8.71 2.91
N LEU A 242 -4.95 8.45 2.20
CA LEU A 242 -4.45 9.33 1.15
C LEU A 242 -4.55 8.66 -0.22
N THR A 243 -4.66 9.45 -1.27
CA THR A 243 -4.58 8.96 -2.65
C THR A 243 -3.12 8.65 -3.02
N PRO A 244 -2.87 7.66 -3.89
CA PRO A 244 -1.52 7.35 -4.34
C PRO A 244 -0.89 8.54 -5.09
N ARG A 245 0.43 8.70 -4.97
CA ARG A 245 1.18 9.77 -5.65
C ARG A 245 1.23 9.61 -7.17
N TYR A 246 1.14 8.38 -7.66
CA TYR A 246 1.26 8.02 -9.06
C TYR A 246 0.22 6.98 -9.48
N GLY A 247 -0.15 7.04 -10.76
CA GLY A 247 -1.08 6.15 -11.43
C GLY A 247 -2.53 6.30 -10.94
N SER A 248 -3.48 5.86 -11.76
CA SER A 248 -4.88 5.73 -11.38
C SER A 248 -5.23 4.30 -10.95
N LEU A 249 -6.40 4.12 -10.34
CA LEU A 249 -6.99 2.81 -10.11
C LEU A 249 -7.20 2.11 -11.47
N VAL A 250 -6.73 0.88 -11.59
CA VAL A 250 -6.96 -0.02 -12.72
C VAL A 250 -7.79 -1.18 -12.19
N ILE A 251 -8.94 -1.43 -12.81
CA ILE A 251 -9.77 -2.59 -12.53
C ILE A 251 -9.85 -3.38 -13.82
N CYS A 252 -9.47 -4.65 -13.77
CA CYS A 252 -9.64 -5.58 -14.87
C CYS A 252 -10.92 -6.39 -14.68
N GLN A 253 -11.51 -6.88 -15.77
CA GLN A 253 -12.75 -7.66 -15.74
C GLN A 253 -12.58 -8.91 -14.87
N TRP A 254 -11.44 -9.58 -14.97
CA TRP A 254 -11.16 -10.76 -14.14
C TRP A 254 -11.15 -10.47 -12.63
N MET A 255 -10.82 -9.24 -12.22
CA MET A 255 -10.90 -8.84 -10.80
C MET A 255 -12.36 -8.76 -10.35
N LEU A 256 -13.22 -8.21 -11.20
CA LEU A 256 -14.67 -8.18 -10.97
C LEU A 256 -15.25 -9.60 -10.90
N ASP A 257 -14.82 -10.47 -11.80
CA ASP A 257 -15.25 -11.88 -11.82
C ASP A 257 -14.79 -12.65 -10.56
N MET A 258 -13.71 -12.20 -9.91
CA MET A 258 -13.25 -12.72 -8.62
C MET A 258 -13.97 -12.10 -7.42
N GLY A 259 -14.88 -11.15 -7.64
CA GLY A 259 -15.69 -10.50 -6.60
C GLY A 259 -15.10 -9.20 -6.06
N PHE A 260 -13.99 -8.70 -6.59
CA PHE A 260 -13.53 -7.35 -6.30
C PHE A 260 -14.46 -6.31 -6.94
N GLN A 261 -14.49 -5.10 -6.39
CA GLN A 261 -15.39 -4.04 -6.85
C GLN A 261 -14.67 -2.70 -6.83
N ASP A 262 -15.17 -1.75 -7.62
CA ASP A 262 -14.80 -0.34 -7.43
C ASP A 262 -15.49 0.17 -6.15
N MET A 263 -14.68 0.41 -5.11
CA MET A 263 -15.16 0.82 -3.80
C MET A 263 -14.94 2.33 -3.56
N ARG A 264 -14.59 3.10 -4.60
CA ARG A 264 -14.44 4.55 -4.48
C ARG A 264 -15.77 5.17 -4.07
N GLY A 265 -15.74 6.00 -3.04
CA GLY A 265 -16.94 6.63 -2.48
C GLY A 265 -17.77 5.73 -1.56
N ALA A 266 -17.42 4.45 -1.39
CA ALA A 266 -18.05 3.61 -0.38
C ALA A 266 -17.69 4.09 1.04
N PRO A 267 -18.60 3.94 2.04
CA PRO A 267 -18.28 4.23 3.43
C PRO A 267 -17.01 3.50 3.89
N LEU A 268 -16.19 4.19 4.68
CA LEU A 268 -15.01 3.56 5.28
C LEU A 268 -15.48 2.52 6.31
N PRO A 269 -14.81 1.37 6.40
CA PRO A 269 -15.07 0.44 7.49
C PRO A 269 -14.71 1.12 8.82
N GLU A 270 -15.49 0.81 9.86
CA GLU A 270 -15.24 1.26 11.24
C GLU A 270 -13.90 0.71 11.76
#